data_AF-A0A0W0YLK0-F1
#
_entry.id   AF-A0A0W0YLK0-F1
#
_cell.length_a   1.000
_cell.length_b   1.000
_cell.length_c   1.000
_cell.angle_alpha   90.00
_cell.angle_beta   90.00
_cell.angle_gamma   90.00
#
_symmetry.space_group_name_H-M   'P 1'
#
loop_
_entity.id
_entity.type
_entity.pdbx_description
1 polymer ?
#
loop_
_entity_poly.entity_id
_entity_poly.type
_entity_poly.pdbx_seq_one_letter_code
_entity_poly.pdbx_strand_id
1 'polypeptide(L)'
;MALSEIIINDAVQYQTDATISEANYQALRQYLLERKPLSPVTTAIYSLVSSHCASDKQEFMHHSTLQACEAQKSSDEHEEQNDQWEQKKDTTLHSQYTAELQELQSTLSQLEIRRAPQQRIAKQSRSQVEELRNSLRSLDASIDRIQSERLLLNYQSIPSYPVNNVHVHGHYSTTIGYPNAYTTPYYDYGYSLQTELRWSSLFQEENRLKDERRRLNLLINTKERECSVEEKSLDNIILDQSQAERRYKELKQQLHTVLPNREEQRQIRSQGRMDREQARNAADPDLRQLSSSNKEQLRYRITRKNSELDDTQNKLMRTATELSYTLYLSQLEQALERTDGLKITFTERQALKSILATMHSYNEMEGRAKTTQKALNDAKAELQRLQSNLLEKQQQVQHYAASRPQLVSVNQDLEKVNNQHFIERDSAESARTTALFFSLFGVSACSVSAGLVSSLMVSPLFFIIPGVFALGTLISLTVAVIYHFQKSGYEGQIDENKQTILNNQATLEEQGKKAENINTSAIPALQTQIKAAEQNCAQIEKDLKEQQRSMSQLLGRAQNITSTYGGSGAFFNSSANASLYPVLEQPSAPEYDVDLLLNYGGQQRA
;
A
#
# COMPACT_ATOMS: atom_id res chain seq x y z
N MET A 1 -27.29 45.23 3.36
CA MET A 1 -26.02 45.14 2.64
C MET A 1 -25.22 44.05 3.32
N ALA A 2 -24.82 43.03 2.59
CA ALA A 2 -24.00 41.93 3.13
C ALA A 2 -22.54 42.37 3.26
N LEU A 3 -21.76 41.68 4.10
CA LEU A 3 -20.32 41.88 4.24
C LEU A 3 -19.58 41.79 2.89
N SER A 4 -20.04 40.89 2.01
CA SER A 4 -19.49 40.69 0.67
C SER A 4 -19.76 41.84 -0.30
N GLU A 5 -20.71 42.71 -0.01
CA GLU A 5 -21.09 43.84 -0.87
C GLU A 5 -20.30 45.11 -0.53
N ILE A 6 -19.51 45.10 0.56
CA ILE A 6 -18.70 46.25 0.95
C ILE A 6 -17.55 46.44 -0.04
N ILE A 7 -17.60 47.54 -0.79
CA ILE A 7 -16.48 48.04 -1.58
C ILE A 7 -15.54 48.79 -0.64
N ILE A 8 -14.53 48.08 -0.14
CA ILE A 8 -13.66 48.61 0.94
C ILE A 8 -12.93 49.90 0.56
N ASN A 9 -12.57 50.06 -0.72
CA ASN A 9 -11.89 51.25 -1.22
C ASN A 9 -12.77 52.49 -1.06
N ASP A 10 -14.03 52.40 -1.48
CA ASP A 10 -15.00 53.50 -1.41
C ASP A 10 -15.30 53.87 0.04
N ALA A 11 -15.44 52.85 0.91
CA ALA A 11 -15.66 53.06 2.33
C ALA A 11 -14.47 53.78 2.99
N VAL A 12 -13.23 53.34 2.71
CA VAL A 12 -12.02 53.98 3.23
C VAL A 12 -11.89 55.40 2.69
N GLN A 13 -12.14 55.63 1.41
CA GLN A 13 -12.12 56.95 0.80
C GLN A 13 -13.13 57.88 1.47
N TYR A 14 -14.39 57.46 1.59
CA TYR A 14 -15.45 58.25 2.24
C TYR A 14 -15.07 58.66 3.67
N GLN A 15 -14.55 57.72 4.47
CA GLN A 15 -14.13 58.02 5.84
C GLN A 15 -12.88 58.90 5.90
N THR A 16 -11.99 58.77 4.91
CA THR A 16 -10.80 59.62 4.77
C THR A 16 -11.20 61.06 4.46
N ASP A 17 -12.12 61.27 3.52
CA ASP A 17 -12.64 62.59 3.13
C ASP A 17 -13.35 63.28 4.31
N ALA A 18 -14.15 62.52 5.07
CA ALA A 18 -14.79 63.01 6.30
C ALA A 18 -13.74 63.43 7.34
N THR A 19 -12.73 62.58 7.59
CA THR A 19 -11.65 62.88 8.54
C THR A 19 -10.85 64.12 8.14
N ILE A 20 -10.55 64.28 6.84
CA ILE A 20 -9.84 65.46 6.32
C ILE A 20 -10.67 66.74 6.51
N SER A 21 -11.97 66.68 6.24
CA SER A 21 -12.87 67.85 6.29
C SER A 21 -13.08 68.37 7.71
N GLU A 22 -13.04 67.48 8.70
CA GLU A 22 -13.20 67.83 10.12
C GLU A 22 -11.89 68.23 10.82
N ALA A 23 -10.74 67.85 10.25
CA ALA A 23 -9.44 68.08 10.84
C ALA A 23 -8.96 69.53 10.72
N ASN A 24 -8.26 70.00 11.77
CA ASN A 24 -7.52 71.25 11.74
C ASN A 24 -6.09 71.06 11.20
N TYR A 25 -5.35 72.16 11.02
CA TYR A 25 -3.98 72.13 10.52
C TYR A 25 -3.07 71.16 11.28
N GLN A 26 -3.12 71.15 12.63
CA GLN A 26 -2.24 70.32 13.44
C GLN A 26 -2.55 68.83 13.26
N ALA A 27 -3.83 68.45 13.20
CA ALA A 27 -4.24 67.08 12.95
C ALA A 27 -3.81 66.61 11.55
N LEU A 28 -4.06 67.41 10.50
CA LEU A 28 -3.63 67.08 9.14
C LEU A 28 -2.11 66.93 9.02
N ARG A 29 -1.36 67.83 9.67
CA ARG A 29 0.10 67.75 9.74
C ARG A 29 0.56 66.49 10.47
N GLN A 30 -0.07 66.15 11.59
CA GLN A 30 0.27 64.97 12.37
C GLN A 30 0.05 63.69 11.55
N TYR A 31 -1.11 63.54 10.90
CA TYR A 31 -1.40 62.38 10.06
C TYR A 31 -0.41 62.22 8.90
N LEU A 32 0.05 63.32 8.29
CA LEU A 32 1.10 63.30 7.27
C LEU A 32 2.43 62.75 7.80
N LEU A 33 2.81 63.10 9.03
CA LEU A 33 4.13 62.75 9.58
C LEU A 33 4.16 61.39 10.28
N GLU A 34 3.02 60.91 10.79
CA GLU A 34 2.93 59.63 11.50
C GLU A 34 3.14 58.43 10.58
N ARG A 35 2.82 58.57 9.28
CA ARG A 35 3.01 57.52 8.26
C ARG A 35 2.36 56.19 8.65
N LYS A 36 1.17 56.28 9.22
CA LYS A 36 0.39 55.14 9.72
C LYS A 36 -1.04 55.21 9.20
N PRO A 37 -1.76 54.08 9.17
CA PRO A 37 -3.19 54.06 8.92
C PRO A 37 -3.90 55.03 9.88
N LEU A 38 -4.82 55.83 9.35
CA LEU A 38 -5.53 56.82 10.14
C LEU A 38 -6.49 56.10 11.09
N SER A 39 -6.23 56.22 12.39
CA SER A 39 -7.06 55.59 13.43
C SER A 39 -8.55 55.95 13.33
N PRO A 40 -8.97 57.21 13.04
CA PRO A 40 -10.39 57.52 12.83
C PRO A 40 -11.02 56.71 11.69
N VAL A 41 -10.28 56.56 10.58
CA VAL A 41 -10.72 55.81 9.40
C VAL A 41 -10.79 54.32 9.71
N THR A 42 -9.71 53.72 10.21
CA THR A 42 -9.66 52.27 10.45
C THR A 42 -10.64 51.82 11.54
N THR A 43 -10.90 52.65 12.55
CA THR A 43 -11.90 52.37 13.60
C THR A 43 -13.32 52.43 13.05
N ALA A 44 -13.64 53.42 12.22
CA ALA A 44 -14.95 53.53 11.58
C ALA A 44 -15.22 52.35 10.64
N ILE A 45 -14.22 51.97 9.84
CA ILE A 45 -14.30 50.80 8.95
C ILE A 45 -14.44 49.52 9.76
N TYR A 46 -13.71 49.36 10.87
CA TYR A 46 -13.87 48.20 11.74
C TYR A 46 -15.29 48.08 12.29
N SER A 47 -15.86 49.17 12.79
CA SER A 47 -17.24 49.17 13.29
C SER A 47 -18.24 48.79 12.20
N LEU A 48 -18.07 49.31 10.97
CA LEU A 48 -18.92 48.97 9.83
C LEU A 48 -18.81 47.49 9.48
N VAL A 49 -17.60 47.01 9.19
CA VAL A 49 -17.33 45.64 8.77
C VAL A 49 -17.73 44.63 9.85
N SER A 50 -17.47 44.93 11.13
CA SER A 50 -17.84 44.05 12.24
C SER A 50 -19.36 43.97 12.44
N SER A 51 -20.07 45.09 12.27
CA SER A 51 -21.54 45.11 12.35
C SER A 51 -22.17 44.25 11.25
N HIS A 52 -21.71 44.41 10.00
CA HIS A 52 -22.18 43.59 8.88
C HIS A 52 -21.81 42.11 9.03
N CYS A 53 -20.60 41.80 9.51
CA CYS A 53 -20.20 40.43 9.81
C CYS A 53 -21.12 39.78 10.86
N ALA A 54 -21.41 40.49 11.96
CA ALA A 54 -22.31 39.99 13.00
C ALA A 54 -23.75 39.77 12.47
N SER A 55 -24.25 40.70 11.67
CA SER A 55 -25.56 40.60 11.02
C SER A 55 -25.64 39.38 10.10
N ASP A 56 -24.67 39.21 9.20
CA ASP A 56 -24.64 38.08 8.25
C ASP A 56 -24.55 36.73 8.97
N LYS A 57 -23.76 36.65 10.06
CA LYS A 57 -23.67 35.45 10.91
C LYS A 57 -25.01 35.11 11.54
N GLN A 58 -25.71 36.11 12.09
CA GLN A 58 -27.01 35.92 12.72
C GLN A 58 -28.08 35.50 11.70
N GLU A 59 -28.10 36.15 10.54
CA GLU A 59 -29.04 35.82 9.45
C GLU A 59 -28.80 34.40 8.92
N PHE A 60 -27.54 34.05 8.67
CA PHE A 60 -27.18 32.70 8.21
C PHE A 60 -27.53 31.62 9.24
N MET A 61 -27.25 31.88 10.52
CA MET A 61 -27.58 30.97 11.62
C MET A 61 -29.09 30.75 11.70
N HIS A 62 -29.88 31.82 11.66
CA HIS A 62 -31.34 31.74 11.70
C HIS A 62 -31.87 30.97 10.49
N HIS A 63 -31.45 31.33 9.27
CA HIS A 63 -31.87 30.68 8.04
C HIS A 63 -31.51 29.18 8.01
N SER A 64 -30.27 28.84 8.35
CA SER A 64 -29.81 27.44 8.39
C SER A 64 -30.55 26.62 9.44
N THR A 65 -30.88 27.22 10.58
CA THR A 65 -31.65 26.57 11.64
C THR A 65 -33.07 26.26 11.17
N LEU A 66 -33.75 27.24 10.54
CA LEU A 66 -35.08 27.02 9.96
C LEU A 66 -35.07 25.90 8.92
N GLN A 67 -34.14 25.93 7.97
CA GLN A 67 -34.01 24.88 6.95
C GLN A 67 -33.76 23.49 7.56
N ALA A 68 -32.90 23.41 8.59
CA ALA A 68 -32.64 22.14 9.27
C ALA A 68 -33.89 21.61 10.00
N CYS A 69 -34.67 22.49 10.61
CA CYS A 69 -35.92 22.12 11.30
C CYS A 69 -36.98 21.65 10.29
N GLU A 70 -37.15 22.35 9.18
CA GLU A 70 -38.06 21.95 8.09
C GLU A 70 -37.65 20.59 7.48
N ALA A 71 -36.35 20.40 7.21
CA ALA A 71 -35.84 19.14 6.69
C ALA A 71 -36.04 17.98 7.67
N GLN A 72 -35.82 18.20 8.98
CA GLN A 72 -36.08 17.20 10.00
C GLN A 72 -37.57 16.84 10.08
N LYS A 73 -38.47 17.82 9.98
CA LYS A 73 -39.92 17.58 9.98
C LYS A 73 -40.32 16.71 8.79
N SER A 74 -39.86 17.04 7.58
CA SER A 74 -40.13 16.24 6.38
C SER A 74 -39.54 14.82 6.48
N SER A 75 -38.34 14.69 7.06
CA SER A 75 -37.73 13.38 7.32
C SER A 75 -38.55 12.54 8.30
N ASP A 76 -39.08 13.14 9.36
CA ASP A 76 -39.90 12.46 10.37
C ASP A 76 -41.23 11.99 9.77
N GLU A 77 -41.87 12.81 8.93
CA GLU A 77 -43.09 12.44 8.18
C GLU A 77 -42.85 11.25 7.24
N HIS A 78 -41.71 11.23 6.54
CA HIS A 78 -41.36 10.12 5.66
C HIS A 78 -41.03 8.83 6.45
N GLU A 79 -40.31 8.96 7.57
CA GLU A 79 -40.01 7.84 8.47
C GLU A 79 -41.30 7.21 9.02
N GLU A 80 -42.28 8.03 9.41
CA GLU A 80 -43.58 7.55 9.87
C GLU A 80 -44.32 6.74 8.80
N GLN A 81 -44.36 7.23 7.56
CA GLN A 81 -44.99 6.51 6.44
C GLN A 81 -44.32 5.16 6.19
N ASN A 82 -42.99 5.12 6.26
CA ASN A 82 -42.21 3.89 6.10
C ASN A 82 -42.48 2.91 7.25
N ASP A 83 -42.55 3.39 8.50
CA ASP A 83 -42.88 2.57 9.67
C ASP A 83 -44.30 1.96 9.53
N GLN A 84 -45.28 2.73 9.04
CA GLN A 84 -46.64 2.24 8.80
C GLN A 84 -46.68 1.16 7.72
N TRP A 85 -45.89 1.31 6.65
CA TRP A 85 -45.78 0.29 5.61
C TRP A 85 -45.10 -0.98 6.13
N GLU A 86 -44.01 -0.83 6.88
CA GLU A 86 -43.28 -1.94 7.51
C GLU A 86 -44.20 -2.71 8.47
N GLN A 87 -44.98 -2.01 9.31
CA GLN A 87 -45.92 -2.61 10.23
C GLN A 87 -46.99 -3.45 9.51
N LYS A 88 -47.58 -2.94 8.42
CA LYS A 88 -48.55 -3.70 7.61
C LYS A 88 -47.94 -4.96 7.01
N LYS A 89 -46.71 -4.86 6.52
CA LYS A 89 -45.95 -5.98 5.97
C LYS A 89 -45.65 -7.02 7.06
N ASP A 90 -45.13 -6.60 8.20
CA ASP A 90 -44.79 -7.49 9.31
C ASP A 90 -46.03 -8.16 9.91
N THR A 91 -47.18 -7.46 9.96
CA THR A 91 -48.47 -8.05 10.37
C THR A 91 -48.90 -9.17 9.42
N THR A 92 -48.74 -8.95 8.12
CA THR A 92 -49.04 -9.96 7.09
C THR A 92 -48.10 -11.16 7.23
N LEU A 93 -46.79 -10.92 7.35
CA LEU A 93 -45.79 -11.98 7.54
C LEU A 93 -46.02 -12.78 8.82
N HIS A 94 -46.37 -12.11 9.92
CA HIS A 94 -46.67 -12.77 11.18
C HIS A 94 -47.83 -13.76 11.02
N SER A 95 -48.92 -13.34 10.35
CA SER A 95 -50.07 -14.22 10.08
C SER A 95 -49.69 -15.42 9.21
N GLN A 96 -48.92 -15.19 8.13
CA GLN A 96 -48.46 -16.24 7.20
C GLN A 96 -47.55 -17.24 7.89
N TYR A 97 -46.52 -16.77 8.61
CA TYR A 97 -45.58 -17.63 9.31
C TYR A 97 -46.25 -18.41 10.45
N THR A 98 -47.23 -17.83 11.13
CA THR A 98 -47.97 -18.53 12.18
C THR A 98 -48.77 -19.70 11.58
N ALA A 99 -49.44 -19.48 10.45
CA ALA A 99 -50.18 -20.52 9.75
C ALA A 99 -49.25 -21.63 9.22
N GLU A 100 -48.15 -21.25 8.56
CA GLU A 100 -47.16 -22.19 8.02
C GLU A 100 -46.49 -23.01 9.15
N LEU A 101 -46.22 -22.41 10.30
CA LEU A 101 -45.64 -23.11 11.45
C LEU A 101 -46.59 -24.17 12.02
N GLN A 102 -47.90 -23.90 12.07
CA GLN A 102 -48.91 -24.88 12.46
C GLN A 102 -48.99 -26.05 11.47
N GLU A 103 -48.93 -25.77 10.16
CA GLU A 103 -48.91 -26.79 9.11
C GLU A 103 -47.65 -27.68 9.19
N LEU A 104 -46.47 -27.07 9.40
CA LEU A 104 -45.21 -27.78 9.58
C LEU A 104 -45.22 -28.64 10.84
N GLN A 105 -45.82 -28.16 11.94
CA GLN A 105 -45.95 -28.95 13.16
C GLN A 105 -46.79 -30.20 12.94
N SER A 106 -47.91 -30.08 12.20
CA SER A 106 -48.73 -31.23 11.80
C SER A 106 -47.94 -32.19 10.90
N THR A 107 -47.24 -31.67 9.89
CA THR A 107 -46.43 -32.46 8.95
C THR A 107 -45.32 -33.23 9.67
N LEU A 108 -44.60 -32.58 10.60
CA LEU A 108 -43.55 -33.22 11.40
C LEU A 108 -44.10 -34.34 12.27
N SER A 109 -45.25 -34.12 12.93
CA SER A 109 -45.91 -35.17 13.71
C SER A 109 -46.31 -36.37 12.85
N GLN A 110 -46.85 -36.13 11.65
CA GLN A 110 -47.19 -37.21 10.70
C GLN A 110 -45.95 -37.98 10.23
N LEU A 111 -44.86 -37.29 9.89
CA LEU A 111 -43.60 -37.92 9.47
C LEU A 111 -42.98 -38.75 10.61
N GLU A 112 -43.03 -38.25 11.84
CA GLU A 112 -42.56 -38.98 13.03
C GLU A 112 -43.34 -40.28 13.25
N ILE A 113 -44.68 -40.22 13.15
CA ILE A 113 -45.56 -41.40 13.23
C ILE A 113 -45.23 -42.42 12.12
N ARG A 114 -44.94 -41.96 10.90
CA ARG A 114 -44.62 -42.84 9.75
C ARG A 114 -43.21 -43.43 9.80
N ARG A 115 -42.25 -42.75 10.43
CA ARG A 115 -40.84 -43.15 10.43
C ARG A 115 -40.60 -44.46 11.16
N ALA A 116 -41.15 -44.61 12.38
CA ALA A 116 -40.94 -45.80 13.20
C ALA A 116 -41.41 -47.12 12.52
N PRO A 117 -42.63 -47.22 11.95
CA PRO A 117 -43.06 -48.42 11.24
C PRO A 117 -42.23 -48.65 9.97
N GLN A 118 -41.94 -47.61 9.18
CA GLN A 118 -41.12 -47.74 7.97
C GLN A 118 -39.71 -48.27 8.27
N GLN A 119 -39.10 -47.79 9.36
CA GLN A 119 -37.79 -48.26 9.81
C GLN A 119 -37.83 -49.73 10.22
N ARG A 120 -38.92 -50.20 10.84
CA ARG A 120 -39.09 -51.62 11.18
C ARG A 120 -39.20 -52.47 9.92
N ILE A 121 -39.99 -52.05 8.94
CA ILE A 121 -40.17 -52.74 7.66
C ILE A 121 -38.83 -52.87 6.92
N ALA A 122 -38.07 -51.77 6.79
CA ALA A 122 -36.76 -51.77 6.14
C ALA A 122 -35.76 -52.72 6.85
N LYS A 123 -35.73 -52.70 8.19
CA LYS A 123 -34.88 -53.61 8.99
C LYS A 123 -35.28 -55.07 8.80
N GLN A 124 -36.57 -55.37 8.80
CA GLN A 124 -37.08 -56.73 8.59
C GLN A 124 -36.72 -57.24 7.19
N SER A 125 -36.91 -56.43 6.14
CA SER A 125 -36.54 -56.78 4.78
C SER A 125 -35.05 -57.05 4.65
N ARG A 126 -34.20 -56.23 5.30
CA ARG A 126 -32.74 -56.45 5.35
C ARG A 126 -32.38 -57.75 6.06
N SER A 127 -33.01 -58.06 7.20
CA SER A 127 -32.78 -59.33 7.92
C SER A 127 -33.12 -60.53 7.05
N GLN A 128 -34.26 -60.49 6.34
CA GLN A 128 -34.67 -61.57 5.43
C GLN A 128 -33.65 -61.79 4.30
N VAL A 129 -33.12 -60.71 3.71
CA VAL A 129 -32.06 -60.82 2.69
C VAL A 129 -30.81 -61.48 3.27
N GLU A 130 -30.37 -61.08 4.47
CA GLU A 130 -29.19 -61.67 5.13
C GLU A 130 -29.41 -63.14 5.53
N GLU A 131 -30.59 -63.51 6.00
CA GLU A 131 -30.97 -64.90 6.26
C GLU A 131 -30.87 -65.75 4.99
N LEU A 132 -31.43 -65.27 3.87
CA LEU A 132 -31.35 -65.97 2.59
C LEU A 132 -29.91 -66.07 2.07
N ARG A 133 -29.08 -65.03 2.26
CA ARG A 133 -27.65 -65.06 1.92
C ARG A 133 -26.90 -66.08 2.76
N ASN A 134 -27.22 -66.21 4.05
CA ASN A 134 -26.63 -67.23 4.92
C ASN A 134 -27.05 -68.64 4.49
N SER A 135 -28.32 -68.85 4.13
CA SER A 135 -28.79 -70.10 3.53
C SER A 135 -28.05 -70.44 2.24
N LEU A 136 -27.80 -69.43 1.39
CA LEU A 136 -27.03 -69.62 0.15
C LEU A 136 -25.59 -70.06 0.42
N ARG A 137 -24.92 -69.44 1.41
CA ARG A 137 -23.56 -69.85 1.82
C ARG A 137 -23.53 -71.29 2.33
N SER A 138 -24.51 -71.69 3.14
CA SER A 138 -24.64 -73.07 3.63
C SER A 138 -24.88 -74.06 2.49
N LEU A 139 -25.66 -73.65 1.49
CA LEU A 139 -25.94 -74.45 0.31
C LEU A 139 -24.70 -74.61 -0.58
N ASP A 140 -23.97 -73.53 -0.82
CA ASP A 140 -22.70 -73.55 -1.55
C ASP A 140 -21.67 -74.48 -0.87
N ALA A 141 -21.53 -74.39 0.46
CA ALA A 141 -20.66 -75.30 1.23
C ALA A 141 -21.09 -76.78 1.11
N SER A 142 -22.39 -77.04 1.00
CA SER A 142 -22.92 -78.40 0.81
C SER A 142 -22.62 -78.93 -0.60
N ILE A 143 -22.74 -78.07 -1.62
CA ILE A 143 -22.36 -78.39 -3.00
C ILE A 143 -20.85 -78.68 -3.08
N ASP A 144 -20.01 -77.83 -2.50
CA ASP A 144 -18.55 -78.00 -2.50
C ASP A 144 -18.13 -79.30 -1.81
N ARG A 145 -18.80 -79.66 -0.70
CA ARG A 145 -18.60 -80.94 -0.01
C ARG A 145 -18.94 -82.11 -0.92
N ILE A 146 -20.09 -82.10 -1.59
CA ILE A 146 -20.51 -83.16 -2.51
C ILE A 146 -19.54 -83.26 -3.70
N GLN A 147 -19.11 -82.14 -4.26
CA GLN A 147 -18.12 -82.11 -5.35
C GLN A 147 -16.78 -82.69 -4.91
N SER A 148 -16.31 -82.32 -3.71
CA SER A 148 -15.09 -82.86 -3.12
C SER A 148 -15.19 -84.37 -2.89
N GLU A 149 -16.34 -84.85 -2.38
CA GLU A 149 -16.60 -86.28 -2.19
C GLU A 149 -16.60 -87.04 -3.52
N ARG A 150 -17.22 -86.49 -4.56
CA ARG A 150 -17.18 -87.06 -5.92
C ARG A 150 -15.77 -87.10 -6.50
N LEU A 151 -14.97 -86.05 -6.30
CA LEU A 151 -13.56 -86.02 -6.72
C LEU A 151 -12.74 -87.08 -5.99
N LEU A 152 -12.92 -87.25 -4.68
CA LEU A 152 -12.23 -88.29 -3.91
C LEU A 152 -12.57 -89.70 -4.39
N LEU A 153 -13.84 -89.97 -4.74
CA LEU A 153 -14.25 -91.24 -5.35
C LEU A 153 -13.56 -91.48 -6.71
N ASN A 154 -13.35 -90.42 -7.50
CA ASN A 154 -12.58 -90.51 -8.74
C ASN A 154 -11.09 -90.79 -8.48
N TYR A 155 -10.47 -90.17 -7.46
CA TYR A 155 -9.05 -90.38 -7.13
C TYR A 155 -8.75 -91.75 -6.49
N GLN A 156 -9.68 -92.32 -5.71
CA GLN A 156 -9.56 -93.69 -5.17
C GLN A 156 -9.60 -94.78 -6.24
N SER A 157 -9.95 -94.41 -7.49
CA SER A 157 -10.10 -95.32 -8.62
C SER A 157 -8.88 -95.33 -9.56
N ILE A 158 -7.77 -94.65 -9.20
CA ILE A 158 -6.51 -94.67 -9.96
C ILE A 158 -5.47 -95.51 -9.20
N PRO A 159 -4.99 -96.65 -9.73
CA PRO A 159 -3.92 -97.40 -9.10
C PRO A 159 -2.58 -96.66 -9.26
N SER A 160 -1.81 -96.59 -8.18
CA SER A 160 -0.40 -96.21 -8.17
C SER A 160 0.42 -97.16 -9.07
N TYR A 161 1.05 -96.63 -10.13
CA TYR A 161 1.93 -97.37 -11.06
C TYR A 161 3.37 -97.55 -10.53
N PRO A 162 4.10 -98.57 -11.02
CA PRO A 162 5.50 -98.42 -11.40
C PRO A 162 5.77 -98.74 -12.90
N VAL A 163 6.28 -97.75 -13.64
CA VAL A 163 7.48 -97.71 -14.54
C VAL A 163 8.06 -99.10 -14.97
N ASN A 164 8.36 -99.52 -16.23
CA ASN A 164 8.94 -98.84 -17.42
C ASN A 164 9.01 -99.70 -18.74
N ASN A 165 9.39 -99.02 -19.85
CA ASN A 165 10.03 -99.45 -21.13
C ASN A 165 9.13 -99.65 -22.40
N VAL A 166 9.05 -98.70 -23.37
CA VAL A 166 9.97 -98.31 -24.49
C VAL A 166 9.87 -99.31 -25.69
N HIS A 167 9.51 -99.01 -26.95
CA HIS A 167 10.11 -98.15 -28.02
C HIS A 167 9.17 -98.11 -29.28
N VAL A 168 8.84 -96.94 -29.87
CA VAL A 168 9.30 -96.34 -31.16
C VAL A 168 8.76 -96.93 -32.50
N HIS A 169 8.10 -96.10 -33.33
CA HIS A 169 8.44 -95.73 -34.72
C HIS A 169 7.43 -94.69 -35.30
N GLY A 170 7.89 -93.76 -36.14
CA GLY A 170 7.10 -92.62 -36.66
C GLY A 170 6.67 -92.74 -38.12
N HIS A 171 5.76 -91.86 -38.57
CA HIS A 171 5.68 -91.17 -39.87
C HIS A 171 4.48 -90.18 -39.84
N TYR A 172 4.58 -89.08 -40.61
CA TYR A 172 3.69 -87.92 -40.63
C TYR A 172 2.47 -88.10 -41.56
N SER A 173 1.28 -87.57 -41.20
CA SER A 173 0.36 -86.76 -42.06
C SER A 173 -1.10 -86.64 -41.51
N THR A 174 -1.46 -85.43 -41.07
CA THR A 174 -2.61 -84.56 -41.45
C THR A 174 -4.03 -85.13 -41.73
N THR A 175 -4.95 -84.82 -40.80
CA THR A 175 -6.36 -84.31 -40.93
C THR A 175 -7.52 -85.13 -41.55
N ILE A 176 -8.68 -85.01 -40.88
CA ILE A 176 -10.10 -85.23 -41.24
C ILE A 176 -10.62 -86.69 -41.30
N GLY A 177 -11.72 -86.95 -40.58
CA GLY A 177 -12.66 -88.01 -40.94
C GLY A 177 -13.76 -88.29 -39.90
N TYR A 178 -15.00 -87.87 -40.17
CA TYR A 178 -16.15 -88.77 -40.02
C TYR A 178 -15.95 -89.97 -40.99
N PRO A 179 -16.64 -91.13 -40.91
CA PRO A 179 -17.75 -91.54 -40.04
C PRO A 179 -17.61 -93.00 -39.48
N ASN A 180 -18.63 -93.41 -38.71
CA ASN A 180 -19.19 -94.76 -38.59
C ASN A 180 -18.33 -95.97 -38.15
N ALA A 181 -18.87 -96.57 -37.08
CA ALA A 181 -19.21 -97.98 -36.96
C ALA A 181 -18.16 -98.97 -36.42
N TYR A 182 -18.67 -99.72 -35.43
CA TYR A 182 -18.23 -101.00 -34.89
C TYR A 182 -17.00 -101.06 -33.97
N THR A 183 -17.19 -101.93 -32.97
CA THR A 183 -16.19 -102.70 -32.23
C THR A 183 -15.38 -102.01 -31.13
N THR A 184 -15.91 -102.16 -29.90
CA THR A 184 -15.23 -102.61 -28.65
C THR A 184 -13.70 -102.81 -28.71
N PRO A 185 -12.96 -102.38 -27.66
CA PRO A 185 -12.92 -103.12 -26.39
C PRO A 185 -13.16 -102.18 -25.20
N TYR A 186 -14.18 -102.43 -24.38
CA TYR A 186 -14.02 -103.18 -23.13
C TYR A 186 -12.67 -102.90 -22.42
N TYR A 187 -12.51 -101.67 -21.93
CA TYR A 187 -11.75 -101.43 -20.70
C TYR A 187 -12.75 -101.06 -19.62
N ASP A 188 -13.32 -102.12 -19.08
CA ASP A 188 -13.99 -102.22 -17.79
C ASP A 188 -12.99 -101.83 -16.69
N TYR A 189 -12.81 -100.51 -16.51
CA TYR A 189 -12.39 -99.96 -15.22
C TYR A 189 -13.65 -99.87 -14.36
N GLY A 190 -14.13 -101.05 -13.96
CA GLY A 190 -15.28 -101.20 -13.10
C GLY A 190 -15.03 -100.51 -11.78
N TYR A 191 -15.66 -99.35 -11.61
CA TYR A 191 -16.11 -98.93 -10.29
C TYR A 191 -16.79 -100.13 -9.63
N SER A 192 -16.58 -100.36 -8.33
CA SER A 192 -17.46 -101.29 -7.63
C SER A 192 -18.91 -100.84 -7.86
N LEU A 193 -19.87 -101.75 -8.06
CA LEU A 193 -21.30 -101.41 -8.22
C LEU A 193 -21.77 -100.43 -7.13
N GLN A 194 -21.20 -100.54 -5.94
CA GLN A 194 -21.44 -99.67 -4.80
C GLN A 194 -20.88 -98.25 -4.98
N THR A 195 -19.73 -98.09 -5.65
CA THR A 195 -19.12 -96.80 -6.01
C THR A 195 -19.92 -96.10 -7.11
N GLU A 196 -20.40 -96.81 -8.11
CA GLU A 196 -21.21 -96.26 -9.21
C GLU A 196 -22.58 -95.75 -8.73
N LEU A 197 -23.26 -96.52 -7.87
CA LEU A 197 -24.51 -96.11 -7.23
C LEU A 197 -24.33 -94.88 -6.32
N ARG A 198 -23.22 -94.81 -5.57
CA ARG A 198 -22.92 -93.64 -4.73
C ARG A 198 -22.60 -92.42 -5.57
N TRP A 199 -21.86 -92.57 -6.68
CA TRP A 199 -21.54 -91.46 -7.58
C TRP A 199 -22.79 -90.89 -8.26
N SER A 200 -23.69 -91.74 -8.75
CA SER A 200 -24.95 -91.30 -9.38
C SER A 200 -25.87 -90.60 -8.38
N SER A 201 -25.97 -91.11 -7.15
CA SER A 201 -26.70 -90.46 -6.06
C SER A 201 -26.12 -89.09 -5.71
N LEU A 202 -24.80 -88.95 -5.60
CA LEU A 202 -24.15 -87.66 -5.34
C LEU A 202 -24.30 -86.69 -6.52
N PHE A 203 -24.27 -87.17 -7.76
CA PHE A 203 -24.50 -86.34 -8.95
C PHE A 203 -25.93 -85.82 -9.03
N GLN A 204 -26.92 -86.66 -8.71
CA GLN A 204 -28.33 -86.25 -8.64
C GLN A 204 -28.55 -85.22 -7.53
N GLU A 205 -27.96 -85.45 -6.35
CA GLU A 205 -28.05 -84.52 -5.22
C GLU A 205 -27.35 -83.19 -5.52
N GLU A 206 -26.19 -83.20 -6.18
CA GLU A 206 -25.53 -81.97 -6.63
C GLU A 206 -26.42 -81.17 -7.59
N ASN A 207 -27.07 -81.82 -8.56
CA ASN A 207 -27.98 -81.14 -9.48
C ASN A 207 -29.21 -80.57 -8.75
N ARG A 208 -29.76 -81.30 -7.77
CA ARG A 208 -30.85 -80.82 -6.91
C ARG A 208 -30.43 -79.56 -6.14
N LEU A 209 -29.26 -79.57 -5.51
CA LEU A 209 -28.73 -78.42 -4.77
C LEU A 209 -28.39 -77.25 -5.71
N LYS A 210 -27.90 -77.51 -6.94
CA LYS A 210 -27.67 -76.48 -7.96
C LYS A 210 -28.95 -75.79 -8.41
N ASP A 211 -30.04 -76.53 -8.56
CA ASP A 211 -31.35 -75.94 -8.88
C ASP A 211 -31.94 -75.16 -7.69
N GLU A 212 -31.78 -75.68 -6.47
CA GLU A 212 -32.12 -74.97 -5.22
C GLU A 212 -31.32 -73.66 -5.09
N ARG A 213 -30.04 -73.68 -5.47
CA ARG A 213 -29.17 -72.50 -5.51
C ARG A 213 -29.67 -71.46 -6.51
N ARG A 214 -30.10 -71.87 -7.71
CA ARG A 214 -30.70 -70.92 -8.68
C ARG A 214 -31.99 -70.32 -8.14
N ARG A 215 -32.85 -71.12 -7.53
CA ARG A 215 -34.10 -70.66 -6.92
C ARG A 215 -33.85 -69.67 -5.79
N LEU A 216 -32.89 -69.96 -4.91
CA LEU A 216 -32.53 -69.10 -3.79
C LEU A 216 -31.92 -67.78 -4.26
N ASN A 217 -31.07 -67.79 -5.30
CA ASN A 217 -30.55 -66.57 -5.92
C ASN A 217 -31.66 -65.68 -6.51
N LEU A 218 -32.66 -66.26 -7.18
CA LEU A 218 -33.81 -65.50 -7.68
C LEU A 218 -34.60 -64.85 -6.53
N LEU A 219 -34.79 -65.59 -5.43
CA LEU A 219 -35.49 -65.09 -4.25
C LEU A 219 -34.70 -63.95 -3.56
N ILE A 220 -33.38 -64.08 -3.43
CA ILE A 220 -32.49 -63.02 -2.93
C ILE A 220 -32.64 -61.77 -3.78
N ASN A 221 -32.52 -61.88 -5.10
CA ASN A 221 -32.63 -60.73 -6.01
C ASN A 221 -33.99 -60.01 -5.87
N THR A 222 -35.10 -60.74 -5.72
CA THR A 222 -36.41 -60.12 -5.48
C THR A 222 -36.45 -59.42 -4.13
N LYS A 223 -35.97 -60.07 -3.06
CA LYS A 223 -35.94 -59.49 -1.72
C LYS A 223 -35.00 -58.30 -1.57
N GLU A 224 -33.90 -58.27 -2.32
CA GLU A 224 -33.00 -57.13 -2.42
C GLU A 224 -33.66 -55.92 -3.07
N ARG A 225 -34.49 -56.12 -4.12
CA ARG A 225 -35.27 -55.04 -4.72
C ARG A 225 -36.31 -54.49 -3.76
N GLU A 226 -37.05 -55.36 -3.06
CA GLU A 226 -37.98 -54.95 -2.00
C GLU A 226 -37.25 -54.15 -0.91
N CYS A 227 -36.12 -54.65 -0.42
CA CYS A 227 -35.29 -53.97 0.57
C CYS A 227 -34.86 -52.57 0.09
N SER A 228 -34.42 -52.45 -1.17
CA SER A 228 -34.03 -51.15 -1.74
C SER A 228 -35.19 -50.17 -1.84
N VAL A 229 -36.41 -50.63 -2.14
CA VAL A 229 -37.62 -49.79 -2.15
C VAL A 229 -37.94 -49.29 -0.75
N GLU A 230 -37.89 -50.18 0.25
CA GLU A 230 -38.20 -49.83 1.64
C GLU A 230 -37.15 -48.88 2.25
N GLU A 231 -35.86 -49.07 1.92
CA GLU A 231 -34.77 -48.18 2.30
C GLU A 231 -34.94 -46.79 1.66
N LYS A 232 -35.25 -46.70 0.35
CA LYS A 232 -35.53 -45.42 -0.32
C LYS A 232 -36.72 -44.69 0.28
N SER A 233 -37.79 -45.41 0.62
CA SER A 233 -38.97 -44.84 1.29
C SER A 233 -38.61 -44.26 2.66
N LEU A 234 -37.77 -44.95 3.44
CA LEU A 234 -37.27 -44.45 4.72
C LEU A 234 -36.39 -43.20 4.53
N ASP A 235 -35.49 -43.21 3.55
CA ASP A 235 -34.61 -42.07 3.27
C ASP A 235 -35.40 -40.82 2.88
N ASN A 236 -36.45 -40.96 2.07
CA ASN A 236 -37.35 -39.85 1.72
C ASN A 236 -38.05 -39.27 2.95
N ILE A 237 -38.58 -40.13 3.86
CA ILE A 237 -39.21 -39.65 5.10
C ILE A 237 -38.21 -38.88 5.97
N ILE A 238 -36.96 -39.36 6.08
CA ILE A 238 -35.91 -38.69 6.85
C ILE A 238 -35.55 -37.34 6.22
N LEU A 239 -35.45 -37.29 4.89
CA LEU A 239 -35.16 -36.05 4.16
C LEU A 239 -36.26 -35.01 4.36
N ASP A 240 -37.53 -35.40 4.16
CA ASP A 240 -38.70 -34.55 4.34
C ASP A 240 -38.77 -34.03 5.78
N GLN A 241 -38.52 -34.91 6.77
CA GLN A 241 -38.48 -34.52 8.18
C GLN A 241 -37.39 -33.48 8.44
N SER A 242 -36.16 -33.70 7.94
CA SER A 242 -35.06 -32.74 8.08
C SER A 242 -35.38 -31.39 7.42
N GLN A 243 -36.03 -31.38 6.25
CA GLN A 243 -36.40 -30.14 5.56
C GLN A 243 -37.48 -29.38 6.34
N ALA A 244 -38.53 -30.07 6.78
CA ALA A 244 -39.59 -29.48 7.59
C ALA A 244 -39.06 -28.95 8.93
N GLU A 245 -38.14 -29.67 9.59
CA GLU A 245 -37.51 -29.22 10.85
C GLU A 245 -36.66 -27.94 10.65
N ARG A 246 -35.92 -27.84 9.54
CA ARG A 246 -35.15 -26.62 9.22
C ARG A 246 -36.09 -25.44 9.02
N ARG A 247 -37.11 -25.60 8.16
CA ARG A 247 -38.08 -24.55 7.89
C ARG A 247 -38.84 -24.13 9.15
N TYR A 248 -39.22 -25.08 9.99
CA TYR A 248 -39.87 -24.81 11.28
C TYR A 248 -38.99 -23.96 12.20
N LYS A 249 -37.69 -24.29 12.32
CA LYS A 249 -36.74 -23.51 13.12
C LYS A 249 -36.56 -22.09 12.57
N GLU A 250 -36.45 -21.94 11.25
CA GLU A 250 -36.33 -20.64 10.58
C GLU A 250 -37.55 -19.76 10.86
N LEU A 251 -38.77 -20.27 10.64
CA LEU A 251 -40.00 -19.52 10.91
C LEU A 251 -40.14 -19.15 12.38
N LYS A 252 -39.79 -20.07 13.27
CA LYS A 252 -39.79 -19.81 14.71
C LYS A 252 -38.84 -18.67 15.09
N GLN A 253 -37.67 -18.60 14.46
CA GLN A 253 -36.73 -17.48 14.63
C GLN A 253 -37.29 -16.17 14.06
N GLN A 254 -37.92 -16.21 12.89
CA GLN A 254 -38.55 -15.02 12.29
C GLN A 254 -39.64 -14.44 13.21
N LEU A 255 -40.53 -15.30 13.72
CA LEU A 255 -41.66 -14.91 14.57
C LEU A 255 -41.25 -14.41 15.95
N HIS A 256 -40.30 -15.07 16.62
CA HIS A 256 -39.97 -14.75 18.01
C HIS A 256 -38.78 -13.81 18.18
N THR A 257 -38.03 -13.51 17.11
CA THR A 257 -36.84 -12.66 17.21
C THR A 257 -36.87 -11.55 16.17
N VAL A 258 -36.99 -11.89 14.89
CA VAL A 258 -36.82 -10.87 13.83
C VAL A 258 -37.97 -9.86 13.81
N LEU A 259 -39.22 -10.32 13.77
CA LEU A 259 -40.38 -9.42 13.73
C LEU A 259 -40.53 -8.59 15.03
N PRO A 260 -40.38 -9.16 16.24
CA PRO A 260 -40.40 -8.38 17.48
C PRO A 260 -39.29 -7.33 17.55
N ASN A 261 -38.07 -7.66 17.13
CA ASN A 261 -36.97 -6.67 17.11
C ASN A 261 -37.25 -5.50 16.16
N ARG A 262 -37.89 -5.75 15.00
CA ARG A 262 -38.31 -4.66 14.09
C ARG A 262 -39.38 -3.78 14.71
N GLU A 263 -40.33 -4.37 15.43
CA GLU A 263 -41.34 -3.63 16.18
C GLU A 263 -40.72 -2.75 17.28
N GLU A 264 -39.77 -3.28 18.05
CA GLU A 264 -39.03 -2.50 19.04
C GLU A 264 -38.28 -1.33 18.39
N GLN A 265 -37.61 -1.55 17.27
CA GLN A 265 -36.94 -0.49 16.52
C GLN A 265 -37.92 0.59 16.03
N ARG A 266 -39.11 0.22 15.55
CA ARG A 266 -40.18 1.17 15.21
C ARG A 266 -40.63 1.97 16.41
N GLN A 267 -40.78 1.36 17.58
CA GLN A 267 -41.18 2.05 18.81
C GLN A 267 -40.13 3.06 19.25
N ILE A 268 -38.84 2.73 19.16
CA ILE A 268 -37.75 3.66 19.44
C ILE A 268 -37.79 4.86 18.47
N ARG A 269 -37.96 4.61 17.15
CA ARG A 269 -38.07 5.67 16.14
C ARG A 269 -39.30 6.56 16.41
N SER A 270 -40.45 5.94 16.68
CA SER A 270 -41.69 6.63 17.02
C SER A 270 -41.56 7.50 18.26
N GLN A 271 -40.96 6.99 19.34
CA GLN A 271 -40.68 7.77 20.55
C GLN A 271 -39.77 8.96 20.23
N GLY A 272 -38.71 8.74 19.46
CA GLY A 272 -37.82 9.81 19.03
C GLY A 272 -38.53 10.90 18.22
N ARG A 273 -39.50 10.53 17.36
CA ARG A 273 -40.35 11.50 16.64
C ARG A 273 -41.28 12.25 17.58
N MET A 274 -41.90 11.58 18.54
CA MET A 274 -42.76 12.22 19.54
C MET A 274 -42.00 13.24 20.38
N ASP A 275 -40.78 12.91 20.83
CA ASP A 275 -39.93 13.82 21.60
C ASP A 275 -39.58 15.08 20.77
N ARG A 276 -39.28 14.90 19.48
CA ARG A 276 -39.02 16.02 18.56
C ARG A 276 -40.27 16.86 18.29
N GLU A 277 -41.44 16.24 18.16
CA GLU A 277 -42.71 16.94 17.98
C GLU A 277 -43.10 17.74 19.24
N GLN A 278 -42.85 17.20 20.43
CA GLN A 278 -43.02 17.94 21.67
C GLN A 278 -42.11 19.17 21.73
N ALA A 279 -40.85 19.02 21.30
CA ALA A 279 -39.92 20.14 21.23
C ALA A 279 -40.38 21.24 20.25
N ARG A 280 -40.98 20.89 19.10
CA ARG A 280 -41.54 21.88 18.15
C ARG A 280 -42.66 22.73 18.75
N ASN A 281 -43.47 22.14 19.63
CA ASN A 281 -44.61 22.79 20.26
C ASN A 281 -44.22 23.63 21.50
N ALA A 282 -42.94 23.60 21.90
CA ALA A 282 -42.40 24.38 23.00
C ALA A 282 -41.36 25.41 22.51
N ALA A 283 -40.92 26.30 23.40
CA ALA A 283 -39.73 27.10 23.13
C ALA A 283 -38.51 26.16 23.10
N ASP A 284 -37.85 26.04 21.94
CA ASP A 284 -36.76 25.09 21.70
C ASP A 284 -35.39 25.77 21.51
N PRO A 285 -34.81 26.40 22.55
CA PRO A 285 -33.49 27.04 22.45
C PRO A 285 -32.36 26.02 22.23
N ASP A 286 -32.59 24.76 22.63
CA ASP A 286 -31.62 23.68 22.56
C ASP A 286 -31.65 22.93 21.21
N LEU A 287 -32.58 23.28 20.31
CA LEU A 287 -32.80 22.58 19.03
C LEU A 287 -33.04 21.07 19.23
N ARG A 288 -33.85 20.71 20.23
CA ARG A 288 -34.28 19.34 20.53
C ARG A 288 -35.24 18.78 19.48
N GLN A 289 -35.84 19.64 18.67
CA GLN A 289 -36.62 19.21 17.51
C GLN A 289 -35.75 18.59 16.40
N LEU A 290 -34.41 18.71 16.48
CA LEU A 290 -33.46 18.08 15.57
C LEU A 290 -32.94 16.77 16.15
N SER A 291 -32.74 15.76 15.29
CA SER A 291 -31.95 14.59 15.66
C SER A 291 -30.50 14.97 15.97
N SER A 292 -29.80 14.15 16.77
CA SER A 292 -28.40 14.40 17.14
C SER A 292 -27.50 14.58 15.91
N SER A 293 -27.71 13.77 14.86
CA SER A 293 -26.95 13.87 13.61
C SER A 293 -27.23 15.18 12.86
N ASN A 294 -28.51 15.57 12.73
CA ASN A 294 -28.86 16.82 12.04
C ASN A 294 -28.41 18.06 12.82
N LYS A 295 -28.43 17.99 14.16
CA LYS A 295 -27.88 19.05 15.02
C LYS A 295 -26.37 19.21 14.83
N GLU A 296 -25.63 18.12 14.72
CA GLU A 296 -24.19 18.15 14.45
C GLU A 296 -23.88 18.72 13.06
N GLN A 297 -24.63 18.30 12.04
CA GLN A 297 -24.51 18.85 10.69
C GLN A 297 -24.80 20.36 10.64
N LEU A 298 -25.85 20.81 11.34
CA LEU A 298 -26.18 22.24 11.45
C LEU A 298 -25.06 23.03 12.12
N ARG A 299 -24.54 22.53 13.25
CA ARG A 299 -23.40 23.14 13.96
C ARG A 299 -22.18 23.25 13.06
N TYR A 300 -21.85 22.19 12.32
CA TYR A 300 -20.73 22.20 11.38
C TYR A 300 -20.91 23.27 10.30
N ARG A 301 -22.11 23.36 9.69
CA ARG A 301 -22.42 24.38 8.67
C ARG A 301 -22.29 25.81 9.20
N ILE A 302 -22.85 26.09 10.38
CA ILE A 302 -22.78 27.41 11.03
C ILE A 302 -21.33 27.78 11.35
N THR A 303 -20.59 26.88 12.01
CA THR A 303 -19.19 27.13 12.38
C THR A 303 -18.32 27.40 11.16
N ARG A 304 -18.48 26.60 10.10
CA ARG A 304 -17.76 26.81 8.84
C ARG A 304 -18.08 28.17 8.23
N LYS A 305 -19.36 28.52 8.12
CA LYS A 305 -19.76 29.80 7.52
C LYS A 305 -19.30 31.00 8.37
N ASN A 306 -19.35 30.89 9.69
CA ASN A 306 -18.84 31.91 10.59
C ASN A 306 -17.34 32.14 10.38
N SER A 307 -16.56 31.07 10.22
CA SER A 307 -15.12 31.16 9.90
C SER A 307 -14.89 31.86 8.56
N GLU A 308 -15.66 31.53 7.52
CA GLU A 308 -15.55 32.18 6.21
C GLU A 308 -15.85 33.70 6.29
N LEU A 309 -16.82 34.08 7.12
CA LEU A 309 -17.16 35.49 7.37
C LEU A 309 -16.08 36.22 8.18
N ASP A 310 -15.50 35.56 9.19
CA ASP A 310 -14.36 36.09 9.96
C ASP A 310 -13.13 36.31 9.06
N ASP A 311 -12.82 35.34 8.19
CA ASP A 311 -11.73 35.48 7.21
C ASP A 311 -11.98 36.64 6.25
N THR A 312 -13.23 36.82 5.82
CA THR A 312 -13.64 37.94 4.96
C THR A 312 -13.49 39.27 5.69
N GLN A 313 -13.95 39.38 6.94
CA GLN A 313 -13.76 40.56 7.79
C GLN A 313 -12.28 40.89 7.95
N ASN A 314 -11.45 39.91 8.28
CA ASN A 314 -10.01 40.08 8.45
C ASN A 314 -9.34 40.56 7.16
N LYS A 315 -9.72 40.00 6.01
CA LYS A 315 -9.23 40.43 4.70
C LYS A 315 -9.61 41.87 4.39
N LEU A 316 -10.88 42.24 4.58
CA LEU A 316 -11.35 43.62 4.37
C LEU A 316 -10.62 44.61 5.28
N MET A 317 -10.44 44.27 6.57
CA MET A 317 -9.71 45.11 7.52
C MET A 317 -8.24 45.27 7.16
N ARG A 318 -7.60 44.19 6.69
CA ARG A 318 -6.22 44.25 6.20
C ARG A 318 -6.11 45.19 5.01
N THR A 319 -6.98 45.06 4.01
CA THR A 319 -7.01 45.94 2.84
C THR A 319 -7.27 47.40 3.23
N ALA A 320 -8.22 47.64 4.16
CA ALA A 320 -8.48 48.99 4.65
C ALA A 320 -7.25 49.62 5.33
N THR A 321 -6.53 48.83 6.12
CA THR A 321 -5.30 49.25 6.81
C THR A 321 -4.19 49.57 5.81
N GLU A 322 -4.01 48.73 4.79
CA GLU A 322 -3.01 48.91 3.73
C GLU A 322 -3.30 50.16 2.88
N LEU A 323 -4.57 50.48 2.61
CA LEU A 323 -4.98 51.62 1.79
C LEU A 323 -5.12 52.94 2.55
N SER A 324 -5.33 52.91 3.86
CA SER A 324 -5.72 54.09 4.64
C SER A 324 -4.74 55.26 4.50
N TYR A 325 -3.43 55.02 4.62
CA TYR A 325 -2.45 56.10 4.53
C TYR A 325 -2.24 56.60 3.10
N THR A 326 -2.25 55.70 2.10
CA THR A 326 -2.04 56.09 0.70
C THR A 326 -3.21 56.88 0.15
N LEU A 327 -4.45 56.48 0.49
CA LEU A 327 -5.65 57.25 0.16
C LEU A 327 -5.68 58.59 0.91
N TYR A 328 -5.22 58.65 2.15
CA TYR A 328 -5.11 59.93 2.85
C TYR A 328 -4.24 60.95 2.11
N LEU A 329 -3.09 60.54 1.59
CA LEU A 329 -2.21 61.44 0.83
C LEU A 329 -2.90 61.98 -0.43
N SER A 330 -3.51 61.10 -1.23
CA SER A 330 -4.16 61.52 -2.48
C SER A 330 -5.40 62.37 -2.24
N GLN A 331 -6.22 62.04 -1.24
CA GLN A 331 -7.42 62.83 -0.92
C GLN A 331 -7.06 64.18 -0.30
N LEU A 332 -6.01 64.25 0.53
CA LEU A 332 -5.55 65.52 1.07
C LEU A 332 -4.98 66.42 -0.02
N GLU A 333 -4.26 65.87 -1.01
CA GLU A 333 -3.78 66.62 -2.17
C GLU A 333 -4.96 67.32 -2.89
N GLN A 334 -6.00 66.56 -3.22
CA GLN A 334 -7.22 67.09 -3.85
C GLN A 334 -7.92 68.14 -2.97
N ALA A 335 -8.02 67.91 -1.66
CA ALA A 335 -8.63 68.87 -0.73
C ALA A 335 -7.83 70.17 -0.62
N LEU A 336 -6.49 70.11 -0.72
CA LEU A 336 -5.61 71.29 -0.70
C LEU A 336 -5.59 72.05 -2.03
N GLU A 337 -6.04 71.45 -3.14
CA GLU A 337 -6.28 72.13 -4.42
C GLU A 337 -7.60 72.91 -4.43
N ARG A 338 -8.64 72.39 -3.78
CA ARG A 338 -9.92 73.08 -3.63
C ARG A 338 -9.78 74.24 -2.65
N THR A 339 -10.05 75.47 -3.10
CA THR A 339 -9.99 76.67 -2.25
C THR A 339 -11.04 76.67 -1.14
N ASP A 340 -12.19 76.05 -1.40
CA ASP A 340 -13.32 75.98 -0.48
C ASP A 340 -13.44 74.55 0.10
N GLY A 341 -13.37 74.41 1.43
CA GLY A 341 -13.61 73.13 2.10
C GLY A 341 -12.80 72.90 3.38
N LEU A 342 -11.57 73.40 3.45
CA LEU A 342 -10.69 73.25 4.63
C LEU A 342 -10.65 74.53 5.45
N LYS A 343 -10.87 74.42 6.77
CA LYS A 343 -10.77 75.52 7.75
C LYS A 343 -9.31 75.80 8.14
N ILE A 344 -8.48 76.12 7.15
CA ILE A 344 -7.04 76.39 7.32
C ILE A 344 -6.63 77.69 6.62
N THR A 345 -5.64 78.38 7.16
CA THR A 345 -5.07 79.60 6.58
C THR A 345 -4.23 79.32 5.32
N PHE A 346 -3.91 80.38 4.57
CA PHE A 346 -3.06 80.26 3.37
C PHE A 346 -1.66 79.71 3.70
N THR A 347 -1.02 80.18 4.77
CA THR A 347 0.32 79.74 5.17
C THR A 347 0.32 78.28 5.64
N GLU A 348 -0.72 77.87 6.37
CA GLU A 348 -0.94 76.46 6.76
C GLU A 348 -1.14 75.56 5.54
N ARG A 349 -1.91 76.02 4.54
CA ARG A 349 -2.09 75.29 3.28
C ARG A 349 -0.78 75.09 2.53
N GLN A 350 0.05 76.13 2.41
CA GLN A 350 1.36 76.01 1.76
C GLN A 350 2.33 75.10 2.53
N ALA A 351 2.30 75.16 3.87
CA ALA A 351 3.06 74.24 4.70
C ALA A 351 2.61 72.79 4.48
N LEU A 352 1.31 72.50 4.48
CA LEU A 352 0.78 71.16 4.21
C LEU A 352 1.12 70.66 2.80
N LYS A 353 1.02 71.50 1.77
CA LYS A 353 1.45 71.14 0.39
C LYS A 353 2.93 70.75 0.34
N SER A 354 3.78 71.51 1.03
CA SER A 354 5.23 71.24 1.09
C SER A 354 5.54 69.93 1.84
N ILE A 355 4.83 69.66 2.94
CA ILE A 355 4.95 68.40 3.69
C ILE A 355 4.46 67.23 2.83
N LEU A 356 3.30 67.37 2.17
CA LEU A 356 2.69 66.36 1.31
C LEU A 356 3.63 65.98 0.14
N ALA A 357 4.20 66.97 -0.56
CA ALA A 357 5.19 66.71 -1.61
C ALA A 357 6.40 65.93 -1.08
N THR A 358 6.89 66.29 0.11
CA THR A 358 8.01 65.58 0.77
C THR A 358 7.62 64.15 1.15
N MET A 359 6.37 63.92 1.58
CA MET A 359 5.85 62.58 1.92
C MET A 359 5.60 61.71 0.69
N HIS A 360 5.22 62.27 -0.46
CA HIS A 360 5.17 61.52 -1.72
C HIS A 360 6.55 61.00 -2.12
N SER A 361 7.58 61.86 -2.09
CA SER A 361 8.95 61.44 -2.35
C SER A 361 9.44 60.41 -1.32
N TYR A 362 9.05 60.55 -0.04
CA TYR A 362 9.36 59.56 0.99
C TYR A 362 8.73 58.19 0.66
N ASN A 363 7.44 58.15 0.31
CA ASN A 363 6.74 56.90 0.00
C ASN A 363 7.28 56.22 -1.25
N GLU A 364 7.65 56.98 -2.28
CA GLU A 364 8.31 56.44 -3.47
C GLU A 364 9.66 55.79 -3.09
N MET A 365 10.47 56.48 -2.28
CA MET A 365 11.73 55.94 -1.78
C MET A 365 11.54 54.73 -0.87
N GLU A 366 10.48 54.70 -0.06
CA GLU A 366 10.14 53.53 0.76
C GLU A 366 9.73 52.33 -0.11
N GLY A 367 8.97 52.56 -1.19
CA GLY A 367 8.66 51.53 -2.19
C GLY A 367 9.93 50.95 -2.81
N ARG A 368 10.86 51.81 -3.24
CA ARG A 368 12.18 51.38 -3.75
C ARG A 368 12.96 50.60 -2.69
N ALA A 369 13.04 51.09 -1.45
CA ALA A 369 13.73 50.40 -0.35
C ALA A 369 13.16 49.01 -0.07
N LYS A 370 11.83 48.84 -0.10
CA LYS A 370 11.19 47.52 0.02
C LYS A 370 11.58 46.58 -1.12
N THR A 371 11.64 47.08 -2.36
CA THR A 371 12.10 46.26 -3.51
C THR A 371 13.59 45.89 -3.39
N THR A 372 14.46 46.81 -3.00
CA THR A 372 15.89 46.56 -2.74
C THR A 372 16.08 45.55 -1.61
N GLN A 373 15.31 45.68 -0.53
CA GLN A 373 15.34 44.75 0.60
C GLN A 373 14.94 43.33 0.19
N LYS A 374 13.93 43.18 -0.67
CA LYS A 374 13.55 41.89 -1.23
C LYS A 374 14.68 41.31 -2.09
N ALA A 375 15.24 42.11 -2.99
CA ALA A 375 16.38 41.70 -3.81
C ALA A 375 17.59 41.25 -2.97
N LEU A 376 17.85 41.92 -1.84
CA LEU A 376 18.90 41.53 -0.89
C LEU A 376 18.62 40.17 -0.26
N ASN A 377 17.38 39.91 0.14
CA ASN A 377 17.01 38.63 0.73
C ASN A 377 17.15 37.49 -0.28
N ASP A 378 16.70 37.71 -1.51
CA ASP A 378 16.82 36.75 -2.60
C ASP A 378 18.30 36.47 -2.94
N ALA A 379 19.14 37.52 -3.00
CA ALA A 379 20.58 37.40 -3.24
C ALA A 379 21.30 36.66 -2.10
N LYS A 380 20.92 36.90 -0.83
CA LYS A 380 21.45 36.17 0.33
C LYS A 380 21.06 34.70 0.32
N ALA A 381 19.82 34.38 -0.07
CA ALA A 381 19.37 33.00 -0.21
C ALA A 381 20.16 32.26 -1.30
N GLU A 382 20.42 32.93 -2.43
CA GLU A 382 21.25 32.38 -3.51
C GLU A 382 22.71 32.17 -3.07
N LEU A 383 23.29 33.13 -2.36
CA LEU A 383 24.64 33.00 -1.80
C LEU A 383 24.72 31.78 -0.86
N GLN A 384 23.73 31.61 0.02
CA GLN A 384 23.67 30.48 0.94
C GLN A 384 23.55 29.15 0.18
N ARG A 385 22.74 29.10 -0.89
CA ARG A 385 22.62 27.94 -1.77
C ARG A 385 23.96 27.57 -2.42
N LEU A 386 24.69 28.56 -2.95
CA LEU A 386 26.00 28.34 -3.56
C LEU A 386 27.03 27.84 -2.54
N GLN A 387 27.03 28.38 -1.32
CA GLN A 387 27.90 27.93 -0.22
C GLN A 387 27.59 26.48 0.20
N SER A 388 26.30 26.11 0.28
CA SER A 388 25.90 24.72 0.56
C SER A 388 26.33 23.77 -0.56
N ASN A 389 26.16 24.15 -1.83
CA ASN A 389 26.64 23.35 -2.96
C ASN A 389 28.16 23.17 -2.92
N LEU A 390 28.91 24.22 -2.58
CA LEU A 390 30.36 24.12 -2.43
C LEU A 390 30.74 23.12 -1.33
N LEU A 391 30.09 23.19 -0.17
CA LEU A 391 30.32 22.27 0.94
C LEU A 391 30.01 20.82 0.55
N GLU A 392 28.89 20.57 -0.13
CA GLU A 392 28.52 19.24 -0.63
C GLU A 392 29.58 18.70 -1.59
N LYS A 393 30.05 19.51 -2.54
CA LYS A 393 31.10 19.11 -3.48
C LYS A 393 32.44 18.84 -2.79
N GLN A 394 32.79 19.63 -1.77
CA GLN A 394 33.97 19.36 -0.95
C GLN A 394 33.84 18.04 -0.17
N GLN A 395 32.68 17.77 0.42
CA GLN A 395 32.40 16.49 1.11
C GLN A 395 32.45 15.31 0.14
N GLN A 396 31.92 15.46 -1.07
CA GLN A 396 31.95 14.43 -2.11
C GLN A 396 33.40 14.08 -2.51
N VAL A 397 34.27 15.08 -2.64
CA VAL A 397 35.71 14.87 -2.89
C VAL A 397 36.39 14.18 -1.69
N GLN A 398 36.09 14.60 -0.46
CA GLN A 398 36.63 13.97 0.74
C GLN A 398 36.20 12.50 0.84
N HIS A 399 34.95 12.20 0.51
CA HIS A 399 34.43 10.83 0.45
C HIS A 399 35.21 9.99 -0.58
N TYR A 400 35.42 10.50 -1.81
CA TYR A 400 36.22 9.81 -2.81
C TYR A 400 37.69 9.62 -2.38
N ALA A 401 38.26 10.59 -1.65
CA ALA A 401 39.60 10.48 -1.11
C ALA A 401 39.69 9.39 -0.01
N ALA A 402 38.64 9.22 0.80
CA ALA A 402 38.58 8.21 1.87
C ALA A 402 38.26 6.80 1.36
N SER A 403 37.41 6.65 0.33
CA SER A 403 37.03 5.35 -0.25
C SER A 403 38.16 4.73 -1.07
N ARG A 404 38.99 5.55 -1.71
CA ARG A 404 40.09 5.11 -2.57
C ARG A 404 41.10 4.17 -1.88
N PRO A 405 41.70 4.50 -0.72
CA PRO A 405 42.63 3.58 -0.03
C PRO A 405 41.95 2.28 0.42
N GLN A 406 40.67 2.31 0.76
CA GLN A 406 39.91 1.12 1.16
C GLN A 406 39.75 0.15 -0.01
N LEU A 407 39.30 0.64 -1.17
CA LEU A 407 39.15 -0.18 -2.38
C LEU A 407 40.49 -0.73 -2.89
N VAL A 408 41.57 0.07 -2.80
CA VAL A 408 42.92 -0.39 -3.13
C VAL A 408 43.40 -1.49 -2.17
N SER A 409 43.15 -1.34 -0.87
CA SER A 409 43.49 -2.37 0.13
C SER A 409 42.72 -3.66 -0.11
N VAL A 410 41.40 -3.57 -0.36
CA VAL A 410 40.56 -4.73 -0.68
C VAL A 410 41.07 -5.44 -1.94
N ASN A 411 41.43 -4.69 -2.98
CA ASN A 411 42.00 -5.28 -4.19
C ASN A 411 43.34 -5.98 -3.91
N GLN A 412 44.22 -5.37 -3.12
CA GLN A 412 45.50 -5.99 -2.72
C GLN A 412 45.30 -7.27 -1.91
N ASP A 413 44.32 -7.30 -1.01
CA ASP A 413 44.03 -8.48 -0.20
C ASP A 413 43.37 -9.58 -1.04
N LEU A 414 42.47 -9.24 -1.96
CA LEU A 414 41.91 -10.19 -2.94
C LEU A 414 43.00 -10.75 -3.87
N GLU A 415 43.98 -9.95 -4.28
CA GLU A 415 45.14 -10.42 -5.06
C GLU A 415 46.01 -11.41 -4.27
N LYS A 416 46.26 -11.14 -2.98
CA LYS A 416 46.97 -12.09 -2.10
C LYS A 416 46.20 -13.40 -1.94
N VAL A 417 44.88 -13.32 -1.70
CA VAL A 417 43.99 -14.48 -1.58
C VAL A 417 43.97 -15.27 -2.89
N ASN A 418 43.90 -14.59 -4.04
CA ASN A 418 43.99 -15.23 -5.34
C ASN A 418 45.31 -15.96 -5.54
N ASN A 419 46.45 -15.34 -5.19
CA ASN A 419 47.77 -15.98 -5.26
C ASN A 419 47.84 -17.22 -4.38
N GLN A 420 47.24 -17.18 -3.18
CA GLN A 420 47.15 -18.35 -2.30
C GLN A 420 46.28 -19.46 -2.93
N HIS A 421 45.09 -19.12 -3.45
CA HIS A 421 44.24 -20.09 -4.12
C HIS A 421 44.87 -20.65 -5.39
N PHE A 422 45.71 -19.90 -6.13
CA PHE A 422 46.48 -20.43 -7.25
C PHE A 422 47.47 -21.51 -6.78
N ILE A 423 48.20 -21.28 -5.70
CA ILE A 423 49.11 -22.27 -5.11
C ILE A 423 48.35 -23.51 -4.65
N GLU A 424 47.22 -23.32 -3.95
CA GLU A 424 46.37 -24.42 -3.46
C GLU A 424 45.75 -25.21 -4.62
N ARG A 425 45.28 -24.53 -5.67
CA ARG A 425 44.76 -25.12 -6.91
C ARG A 425 45.83 -25.96 -7.62
N ASP A 426 47.03 -25.42 -7.78
CA ASP A 426 48.14 -26.12 -8.45
C ASP A 426 48.61 -27.33 -7.61
N SER A 427 48.58 -27.21 -6.28
CA SER A 427 48.84 -28.34 -5.39
C SER A 427 47.77 -29.43 -5.48
N ALA A 428 46.48 -29.05 -5.58
CA ALA A 428 45.37 -29.97 -5.76
C ALA A 428 45.41 -30.63 -7.16
N GLU A 429 45.82 -29.90 -8.19
CA GLU A 429 46.04 -30.44 -9.54
C GLU A 429 47.20 -31.44 -9.57
N SER A 430 48.31 -31.11 -8.92
CA SER A 430 49.44 -32.02 -8.77
C SER A 430 49.01 -33.29 -8.03
N ALA A 431 48.35 -33.16 -6.87
CA ALA A 431 47.86 -34.29 -6.08
C ALA A 431 46.83 -35.14 -6.83
N ARG A 432 45.90 -34.52 -7.57
CA ARG A 432 44.96 -35.21 -8.46
C ARG A 432 45.69 -35.98 -9.55
N THR A 433 46.65 -35.36 -10.22
CA THR A 433 47.39 -35.98 -11.35
C THR A 433 48.21 -37.16 -10.86
N THR A 434 48.88 -37.01 -9.71
CA THR A 434 49.57 -38.11 -9.04
C THR A 434 48.62 -39.24 -8.66
N ALA A 435 47.45 -38.93 -8.08
CA ALA A 435 46.45 -39.94 -7.73
C ALA A 435 45.88 -40.66 -8.98
N LEU A 436 45.59 -39.95 -10.07
CA LEU A 436 45.16 -40.54 -11.34
C LEU A 436 46.25 -41.43 -11.94
N PHE A 437 47.50 -40.98 -11.90
CA PHE A 437 48.65 -41.78 -12.35
C PHE A 437 48.74 -43.09 -11.57
N PHE A 438 48.68 -43.06 -10.24
CA PHE A 438 48.65 -44.28 -9.42
C PHE A 438 47.43 -45.17 -9.73
N SER A 439 46.27 -44.59 -10.02
CA SER A 439 45.09 -45.37 -10.42
C SER A 439 45.29 -46.07 -11.79
N LEU A 440 45.88 -45.40 -12.77
CA LEU A 440 46.14 -45.97 -14.11
C LEU A 440 47.20 -47.07 -14.07
N PHE A 441 48.26 -46.90 -13.27
CA PHE A 441 49.28 -47.93 -13.06
C PHE A 441 48.77 -49.12 -12.24
N GLY A 442 47.83 -48.90 -11.32
CA GLY A 442 47.12 -49.97 -10.61
C GLY A 442 46.31 -50.86 -11.58
N VAL A 443 45.62 -50.24 -12.54
CA VAL A 443 44.82 -50.98 -13.55
C VAL A 443 45.71 -51.74 -14.54
N SER A 444 46.86 -51.19 -14.96
CA SER A 444 47.81 -51.92 -15.82
C SER A 444 48.49 -53.09 -15.09
N ALA A 445 48.79 -52.97 -13.81
CA ALA A 445 49.28 -54.09 -12.98
C ALA A 445 48.20 -55.18 -12.77
N CYS A 446 46.92 -54.79 -12.63
CA CYS A 446 45.79 -55.73 -12.57
C CYS A 446 45.54 -56.47 -13.90
N SER A 447 45.83 -55.86 -15.05
CA SER A 447 45.66 -56.51 -16.36
C SER A 447 46.83 -57.43 -16.73
N VAL A 448 48.05 -57.15 -16.26
CA VAL A 448 49.19 -58.08 -16.37
C VAL A 448 49.00 -59.33 -15.48
N SER A 449 48.24 -59.22 -14.38
CA SER A 449 47.88 -60.39 -13.57
C SER A 449 46.68 -61.17 -14.13
N ALA A 450 45.69 -60.53 -14.76
CA ALA A 450 44.56 -61.24 -15.38
C ALA A 450 44.95 -62.10 -16.60
N GLY A 451 46.01 -61.75 -17.34
CA GLY A 451 46.58 -62.60 -18.40
C GLY A 451 47.32 -63.85 -17.89
N LEU A 452 47.76 -63.85 -16.63
CA LEU A 452 48.40 -65.00 -15.98
C LEU A 452 47.41 -65.92 -15.27
N VAL A 453 46.18 -65.48 -15.01
CA VAL A 453 45.15 -66.28 -14.32
C VAL A 453 44.63 -67.46 -15.17
N SER A 454 44.92 -67.51 -16.47
CA SER A 454 44.58 -68.68 -17.30
C SER A 454 45.60 -69.83 -17.22
N SER A 455 46.73 -69.71 -16.51
CA SER A 455 47.77 -70.76 -16.55
C SER A 455 48.19 -71.44 -15.24
N LEU A 456 47.80 -71.00 -14.05
CA LEU A 456 48.23 -71.67 -12.81
C LEU A 456 47.17 -71.65 -11.68
N MET A 457 46.60 -72.82 -11.40
CA MET A 457 45.83 -73.11 -10.18
C MET A 457 46.75 -73.39 -8.99
N VAL A 458 47.27 -72.38 -8.27
CA VAL A 458 47.82 -72.57 -6.91
C VAL A 458 47.84 -71.26 -6.09
N SER A 459 47.26 -71.27 -4.87
CA SER A 459 47.41 -70.35 -3.71
C SER A 459 46.51 -69.10 -3.56
N PRO A 460 45.83 -68.92 -2.39
CA PRO A 460 45.10 -67.69 -2.02
C PRO A 460 45.94 -66.40 -1.95
N LEU A 461 47.27 -66.51 -1.79
CA LEU A 461 48.17 -65.36 -1.75
C LEU A 461 48.19 -64.56 -3.08
N PHE A 462 47.84 -65.18 -4.21
CA PHE A 462 47.81 -64.50 -5.51
C PHE A 462 46.57 -63.63 -5.75
N PHE A 463 45.50 -63.77 -4.94
CA PHE A 463 44.33 -62.89 -4.99
C PHE A 463 44.48 -61.62 -4.13
N ILE A 464 45.37 -61.65 -3.13
CA ILE A 464 45.65 -60.50 -2.26
C ILE A 464 46.31 -59.38 -3.06
N ILE A 465 47.22 -59.71 -3.97
CA ILE A 465 47.99 -58.71 -4.74
C ILE A 465 47.06 -57.89 -5.67
N PRO A 466 46.25 -58.49 -6.58
CA PRO A 466 45.29 -57.74 -7.38
C PRO A 466 44.21 -57.04 -6.53
N GLY A 467 43.78 -57.63 -5.42
CA GLY A 467 42.81 -57.02 -4.51
C GLY A 467 43.32 -55.74 -3.84
N VAL A 468 44.57 -55.74 -3.38
CA VAL A 468 45.23 -54.55 -2.81
C VAL A 468 45.45 -53.47 -3.88
N PHE A 469 45.83 -53.85 -5.10
CA PHE A 469 45.94 -52.89 -6.22
C PHE A 469 44.59 -52.31 -6.64
N ALA A 470 43.51 -53.11 -6.65
CA ALA A 470 42.16 -52.63 -6.94
C ALA A 470 41.64 -51.67 -5.86
N LEU A 471 41.86 -51.99 -4.58
CA LEU A 471 41.56 -51.10 -3.46
C LEU A 471 42.37 -49.80 -3.53
N GLY A 472 43.67 -49.90 -3.82
CA GLY A 472 44.54 -48.74 -4.04
C GLY A 472 44.03 -47.86 -5.18
N THR A 473 43.60 -48.47 -6.30
CA THR A 473 43.02 -47.76 -7.45
C THR A 473 41.74 -47.01 -7.08
N LEU A 474 40.83 -47.64 -6.32
CA LEU A 474 39.56 -47.03 -5.93
C LEU A 474 39.77 -45.88 -4.94
N ILE A 475 40.70 -46.03 -4.01
CA ILE A 475 41.12 -44.97 -3.08
C ILE A 475 41.74 -43.81 -3.86
N SER A 476 42.68 -44.08 -4.77
CA SER A 476 43.32 -43.06 -5.59
C SER A 476 42.32 -42.32 -6.50
N LEU A 477 41.35 -43.02 -7.09
CA LEU A 477 40.29 -42.41 -7.89
C LEU A 477 39.39 -41.50 -7.02
N THR A 478 39.02 -41.95 -5.83
CA THR A 478 38.21 -41.16 -4.89
C THR A 478 38.95 -39.88 -4.48
N VAL A 479 40.24 -40.00 -4.16
CA VAL A 479 41.11 -38.86 -3.85
C VAL A 479 41.23 -37.89 -5.04
N ALA A 480 41.38 -38.41 -6.26
CA ALA A 480 41.41 -37.59 -7.47
C ALA A 480 40.11 -36.80 -7.71
N VAL A 481 38.95 -37.40 -7.41
CA VAL A 481 37.64 -36.72 -7.50
C VAL A 481 37.52 -35.62 -6.44
N ILE A 482 37.95 -35.88 -5.20
CA ILE A 482 37.95 -34.86 -4.14
C ILE A 482 38.80 -33.65 -4.55
N TYR A 483 40.04 -33.89 -5.03
CA TYR A 483 40.91 -32.81 -5.50
C TYR A 483 40.39 -32.12 -6.77
N HIS A 484 39.60 -32.80 -7.61
CA HIS A 484 38.90 -32.15 -8.73
C HIS A 484 37.87 -31.13 -8.24
N PHE A 485 37.05 -31.48 -7.25
CA PHE A 485 36.08 -30.55 -6.66
C PHE A 485 36.77 -29.40 -5.92
N GLN A 486 37.86 -29.67 -5.19
CA GLN A 486 38.65 -28.61 -4.55
C GLN A 486 39.26 -27.65 -5.59
N LYS A 487 39.86 -28.17 -6.67
CA LYS A 487 40.35 -27.36 -7.79
C LYS A 487 39.25 -26.48 -8.38
N SER A 488 38.09 -27.07 -8.67
CA SER A 488 36.94 -26.34 -9.22
C SER A 488 36.42 -25.27 -8.26
N GLY A 489 36.47 -25.51 -6.95
CA GLY A 489 36.11 -24.53 -5.91
C GLY A 489 37.07 -23.34 -5.88
N TYR A 490 38.39 -23.60 -5.93
CA TYR A 490 39.40 -22.54 -6.00
C TYR A 490 39.31 -21.75 -7.31
N GLU A 491 39.06 -22.40 -8.46
CA GLU A 491 38.85 -21.71 -9.74
C GLU A 491 37.63 -20.77 -9.68
N GLY A 492 36.50 -21.23 -9.09
CA GLY A 492 35.33 -20.38 -8.88
C GLY A 492 35.61 -19.16 -8.00
N GLN A 493 36.34 -19.34 -6.89
CA GLN A 493 36.70 -18.24 -5.98
C GLN A 493 37.68 -17.24 -6.63
N ILE A 494 38.65 -17.73 -7.41
CA ILE A 494 39.59 -16.88 -8.16
C ILE A 494 38.84 -16.02 -9.18
N ASP A 495 37.87 -16.58 -9.90
CA ASP A 495 37.09 -15.84 -10.90
C ASP A 495 36.15 -14.82 -10.26
N GLU A 496 35.50 -15.15 -9.13
CA GLU A 496 34.70 -14.21 -8.35
C GLU A 496 35.54 -13.04 -7.81
N ASN A 497 36.72 -13.33 -7.26
CA ASN A 497 37.64 -12.32 -6.77
C ASN A 497 38.17 -11.43 -7.91
N LYS A 498 38.50 -12.01 -9.07
CA LYS A 498 38.91 -11.23 -10.27
C LYS A 498 37.80 -10.29 -10.73
N GLN A 499 36.56 -10.76 -10.78
CA GLN A 499 35.42 -9.92 -11.15
C GLN A 499 35.23 -8.78 -10.13
N THR A 500 35.39 -9.07 -8.84
CA THR A 500 35.34 -8.07 -7.77
C THR A 500 36.44 -7.02 -7.91
N ILE A 501 37.68 -7.43 -8.20
CA ILE A 501 38.81 -6.51 -8.45
C ILE A 501 38.52 -5.62 -9.67
N LEU A 502 38.02 -6.19 -10.78
CA LEU A 502 37.67 -5.42 -11.98
C LEU A 502 36.57 -4.39 -11.70
N ASN A 503 35.52 -4.77 -10.97
CA ASN A 503 34.45 -3.87 -10.57
C ASN A 503 34.97 -2.74 -9.66
N ASN A 504 35.85 -3.05 -8.71
CA ASN A 504 36.49 -2.08 -7.84
C ASN A 504 37.41 -1.13 -8.62
N GLN A 505 38.16 -1.62 -9.61
CA GLN A 505 39.01 -0.81 -10.49
C GLN A 505 38.17 0.16 -11.35
N ALA A 506 37.07 -0.32 -11.94
CA ALA A 506 36.13 0.54 -12.67
C ALA A 506 35.52 1.62 -11.76
N THR A 507 35.16 1.26 -10.53
CA THR A 507 34.65 2.19 -9.51
C THR A 507 35.70 3.24 -9.14
N LEU A 508 36.97 2.85 -8.97
CA LEU A 508 38.09 3.77 -8.69
C LEU A 508 38.34 4.75 -9.84
N GLU A 509 38.27 4.30 -11.09
CA GLU A 509 38.42 5.16 -12.27
C GLU A 509 37.27 6.16 -12.38
N GLU A 510 36.03 5.71 -12.19
CA GLU A 510 34.85 6.56 -12.21
C GLU A 510 34.87 7.60 -11.08
N GLN A 511 35.17 7.18 -9.83
CA GLN A 511 35.34 8.08 -8.70
C GLN A 511 36.50 9.07 -8.94
N GLY A 512 37.59 8.61 -9.57
CA GLY A 512 38.73 9.45 -9.95
C GLY A 512 38.34 10.57 -10.92
N LYS A 513 37.67 10.22 -12.03
CA LYS A 513 37.19 11.20 -13.02
C LYS A 513 36.18 12.19 -12.42
N LYS A 514 35.27 11.71 -11.55
CA LYS A 514 34.31 12.57 -10.84
C LYS A 514 35.01 13.51 -9.87
N ALA A 515 35.94 13.01 -9.05
CA ALA A 515 36.70 13.83 -8.11
C ALA A 515 37.55 14.90 -8.83
N GLU A 516 38.19 14.53 -9.94
CA GLU A 516 38.97 15.45 -10.76
C GLU A 516 38.08 16.55 -11.37
N ASN A 517 36.93 16.20 -11.96
CA ASN A 517 35.98 17.18 -12.48
C ASN A 517 35.51 18.14 -11.38
N ILE A 518 35.16 17.62 -10.20
CA ILE A 518 34.73 18.44 -9.06
C ILE A 518 35.83 19.41 -8.63
N ASN A 519 37.08 18.96 -8.50
CA ASN A 519 38.21 19.77 -8.04
C ASN A 519 38.68 20.81 -9.07
N THR A 520 38.73 20.43 -10.35
CA THR A 520 39.32 21.27 -11.41
C THR A 520 38.33 22.23 -12.04
N SER A 521 37.03 21.92 -11.99
CA SER A 521 36.00 22.74 -12.66
C SER A 521 34.90 23.21 -11.71
N ALA A 522 34.22 22.31 -11.00
CA ALA A 522 33.02 22.65 -10.25
C ALA A 522 33.29 23.53 -9.02
N ILE A 523 34.30 23.19 -8.21
CA ILE A 523 34.70 23.97 -7.03
C ILE A 523 35.17 25.38 -7.42
N PRO A 524 36.12 25.56 -8.37
CA PRO A 524 36.53 26.90 -8.80
C PRO A 524 35.40 27.74 -9.39
N ALA A 525 34.50 27.13 -10.17
CA ALA A 525 33.33 27.81 -10.71
C ALA A 525 32.38 28.28 -9.60
N LEU A 526 32.08 27.42 -8.61
CA LEU A 526 31.27 27.76 -7.45
C LEU A 526 31.92 28.87 -6.61
N GLN A 527 33.23 28.82 -6.38
CA GLN A 527 33.96 29.89 -5.67
C GLN A 527 33.88 31.24 -6.39
N THR A 528 33.96 31.24 -7.71
CA THR A 528 33.81 32.46 -8.52
C THR A 528 32.39 33.00 -8.43
N GLN A 529 31.38 32.13 -8.50
CA GLN A 529 29.97 32.52 -8.34
C GLN A 529 29.66 33.04 -6.94
N ILE A 530 30.21 32.43 -5.89
CA ILE A 530 30.09 32.88 -4.50
C ILE A 530 30.67 34.29 -4.37
N LYS A 531 31.88 34.53 -4.87
CA LYS A 531 32.51 35.86 -4.80
C LYS A 531 31.70 36.93 -5.54
N ALA A 532 31.13 36.60 -6.70
CA ALA A 532 30.25 37.50 -7.43
C ALA A 532 28.93 37.77 -6.66
N ALA A 533 28.34 36.74 -6.05
CA ALA A 533 27.15 36.86 -5.23
C ALA A 533 27.39 37.68 -3.95
N GLU A 534 28.55 37.55 -3.30
CA GLU A 534 28.97 38.36 -2.15
C GLU A 534 29.10 39.84 -2.53
N GLN A 535 29.76 40.14 -3.66
CA GLN A 535 29.88 41.51 -4.17
C GLN A 535 28.50 42.11 -4.49
N ASN A 536 27.62 41.33 -5.13
CA ASN A 536 26.26 41.76 -5.42
C ASN A 536 25.47 42.05 -4.14
N CYS A 537 25.55 41.16 -3.12
CA CYS A 537 24.92 41.40 -1.82
C CYS A 537 25.42 42.70 -1.17
N ALA A 538 26.74 42.94 -1.19
CA ALA A 538 27.34 44.15 -0.62
C ALA A 538 26.88 45.42 -1.35
N GLN A 539 26.74 45.38 -2.67
CA GLN A 539 26.24 46.50 -3.46
C GLN A 539 24.76 46.80 -3.15
N ILE A 540 23.90 45.77 -3.15
CA ILE A 540 22.47 45.92 -2.81
C ILE A 540 22.31 46.45 -1.37
N GLU A 541 23.14 45.98 -0.43
CA GLU A 541 23.13 46.48 0.96
C GLU A 541 23.55 47.96 1.05
N LYS A 542 24.54 48.39 0.26
CA LYS A 542 24.95 49.80 0.18
C LYS A 542 23.82 50.67 -0.36
N ASP A 543 23.18 50.25 -1.45
CA ASP A 543 22.06 50.97 -2.07
C ASP A 543 20.88 51.08 -1.11
N LEU A 544 20.56 50.01 -0.38
CA LEU A 544 19.53 50.03 0.65
C LEU A 544 19.84 51.03 1.78
N LYS A 545 21.08 51.07 2.27
CA LYS A 545 21.51 52.03 3.30
C LYS A 545 21.43 53.48 2.81
N GLU A 546 21.77 53.72 1.55
CA GLU A 546 21.63 55.05 0.93
C GLU A 546 20.17 55.47 0.84
N GLN A 547 19.30 54.58 0.37
CA GLN A 547 17.85 54.82 0.33
C GLN A 547 17.28 55.11 1.72
N GLN A 548 17.70 54.37 2.76
CA GLN A 548 17.30 54.61 4.15
C GLN A 548 17.77 55.97 4.71
N ARG A 549 18.98 56.41 4.35
CA ARG A 549 19.48 57.75 4.70
C ARG A 549 18.66 58.84 4.03
N SER A 550 18.40 58.72 2.72
CA SER A 550 17.57 59.67 1.97
C SER A 550 16.15 59.76 2.54
N MET A 551 15.54 58.63 2.91
CA MET A 551 14.25 58.61 3.61
C MET A 551 14.30 59.38 4.94
N SER A 552 15.36 59.19 5.74
CA SER A 552 15.54 59.89 7.02
C SER A 552 15.68 61.40 6.82
N GLN A 553 16.40 61.83 5.78
CA GLN A 553 16.55 63.25 5.42
C GLN A 553 15.21 63.87 4.98
N LEU A 554 14.43 63.16 4.15
CA LEU A 554 13.10 63.61 3.73
C LEU A 554 12.16 63.77 4.94
N LEU A 555 12.17 62.82 5.87
CA LEU A 555 11.37 62.91 7.09
C LEU A 555 11.79 64.10 7.96
N GLY A 556 13.10 64.29 8.17
CA GLY A 556 13.62 65.44 8.90
C GLY A 556 13.24 66.78 8.25
N ARG A 557 13.28 66.86 6.91
CA ARG A 557 12.82 68.04 6.17
C ARG A 557 11.34 68.30 6.41
N ALA A 558 10.49 67.26 6.31
CA ALA A 558 9.05 67.39 6.51
C ALA A 558 8.68 67.83 7.93
N GLN A 559 9.37 67.30 8.94
CA GLN A 559 9.17 67.67 10.36
C GLN A 559 9.52 69.14 10.65
N ASN A 560 10.45 69.73 9.90
CA ASN A 560 10.89 71.11 10.11
C ASN A 560 10.04 72.15 9.36
N ILE A 561 9.08 71.74 8.53
CA ILE A 561 8.15 72.67 7.87
C ILE A 561 7.10 73.16 8.90
N THR A 562 6.99 74.49 9.04
CA THR A 562 6.08 75.17 9.99
C THR A 562 5.20 76.22 9.28
N SER A 563 4.00 76.48 9.81
CA SER A 563 3.05 77.47 9.26
C SER A 563 3.40 78.93 9.54
N THR A 564 4.41 79.17 10.38
CA THR A 564 4.91 80.51 10.78
C THR A 564 5.87 81.15 9.79
N TYR A 565 6.15 80.53 8.64
CA TYR A 565 7.08 81.08 7.65
C TYR A 565 6.40 82.11 6.72
N GLY A 566 6.23 83.32 7.24
CA GLY A 566 6.05 84.55 6.46
C GLY A 566 7.38 85.27 6.38
N GLY A 567 8.18 85.03 5.33
CA GLY A 567 9.47 85.69 5.19
C GLY A 567 10.19 85.30 3.91
N SER A 568 10.28 86.26 2.98
CA SER A 568 11.13 86.26 1.79
C SER A 568 12.48 85.58 2.04
N GLY A 569 12.75 84.52 1.29
CA GLY A 569 14.05 83.85 1.24
C GLY A 569 14.16 83.12 -0.09
N ALA A 570 14.63 83.84 -1.10
CA ALA A 570 14.95 83.29 -2.41
C ALA A 570 15.92 82.11 -2.27
N PHE A 571 15.44 80.88 -2.46
CA PHE A 571 16.29 79.69 -2.61
C PHE A 571 15.94 78.83 -3.83
N PHE A 572 14.89 79.21 -4.58
CA PHE A 572 14.62 78.66 -5.90
C PHE A 572 14.62 79.81 -6.91
N ASN A 573 15.80 80.13 -7.42
CA ASN A 573 15.86 80.65 -8.78
C ASN A 573 15.74 79.46 -9.72
N SER A 574 14.70 79.55 -10.53
CA SER A 574 14.34 78.69 -11.64
C SER A 574 15.53 78.48 -12.58
N SER A 575 15.94 77.24 -12.78
CA SER A 575 16.55 76.79 -14.03
C SER A 575 15.64 75.72 -14.63
N ALA A 576 14.66 76.21 -15.37
CA ALA A 576 14.12 75.46 -16.49
C ALA A 576 15.26 75.20 -17.50
N ASN A 577 15.25 73.99 -18.09
CA ASN A 577 16.19 73.41 -19.06
C ASN A 577 17.40 72.67 -18.47
N ALA A 578 17.25 71.35 -18.32
CA ALA A 578 18.31 70.38 -18.62
C ALA A 578 17.71 68.99 -18.88
N SER A 579 17.35 68.77 -20.15
CA SER A 579 17.26 67.47 -20.80
C SER A 579 18.63 66.79 -20.89
N LEU A 580 18.65 65.46 -20.68
CA LEU A 580 19.59 64.45 -21.24
C LEU A 580 21.11 64.52 -20.91
N TYR A 581 21.58 63.50 -20.17
CA TYR A 581 22.94 62.86 -20.13
C TYR A 581 24.17 63.66 -19.62
N PRO A 582 25.31 63.00 -19.33
CA PRO A 582 25.63 62.23 -18.12
C PRO A 582 26.78 62.85 -17.30
N VAL A 583 26.99 62.32 -16.10
CA VAL A 583 28.07 62.66 -15.16
C VAL A 583 29.45 62.49 -15.82
N LEU A 584 30.19 63.59 -15.95
CA LEU A 584 31.63 63.58 -16.22
C LEU A 584 32.38 63.56 -14.89
N GLU A 585 33.19 62.52 -14.70
CA GLU A 585 34.29 62.49 -13.72
C GLU A 585 35.30 63.61 -14.03
N GLN A 586 35.78 64.30 -13.01
CA GLN A 586 37.03 65.06 -13.08
C GLN A 586 38.00 64.61 -11.97
N PRO A 587 39.30 64.50 -12.29
CA PRO A 587 40.32 63.90 -11.45
C PRO A 587 40.86 64.89 -10.43
N SER A 588 41.37 64.39 -9.29
CA SER A 588 42.07 65.20 -8.29
C SER A 588 43.54 64.79 -8.21
N ALA A 589 44.45 65.67 -8.64
CA ALA A 589 45.84 65.85 -8.19
C ALA A 589 46.53 66.89 -9.11
N PRO A 590 47.67 67.53 -8.74
CA PRO A 590 48.45 67.49 -7.48
C PRO A 590 48.84 68.91 -6.98
N GLU A 591 49.66 69.02 -5.91
CA GLU A 591 50.94 69.80 -5.84
C GLU A 591 51.44 69.88 -4.36
N TYR A 592 52.54 69.17 -4.03
CA TYR A 592 53.92 69.66 -3.69
C TYR A 592 54.07 70.20 -2.24
N ASP A 593 55.12 69.94 -1.43
CA ASP A 593 56.30 69.06 -1.44
C ASP A 593 57.14 69.33 -0.16
N VAL A 594 58.11 68.46 0.16
CA VAL A 594 59.49 68.81 0.68
C VAL A 594 59.56 69.34 2.14
N ASP A 595 60.27 68.74 3.10
CA ASP A 595 61.58 68.09 2.99
C ASP A 595 62.12 67.42 4.29
N LEU A 596 63.12 66.55 4.04
CA LEU A 596 64.36 66.27 4.81
C LEU A 596 64.37 65.37 6.08
N LEU A 597 64.87 64.15 5.84
CA LEU A 597 66.16 63.58 6.32
C LEU A 597 66.23 62.53 7.45
N LEU A 598 66.85 61.42 7.02
CA LEU A 598 67.95 60.64 7.64
C LEU A 598 67.64 59.52 8.66
N ASN A 599 67.80 58.29 8.14
CA ASN A 599 68.87 57.35 8.50
C ASN A 599 68.81 56.65 9.87
N TYR A 600 68.55 55.35 9.89
CA TYR A 600 69.53 54.27 10.15
C TYR A 600 68.79 52.92 10.21
N GLY A 601 69.50 51.83 9.88
CA GLY A 601 68.91 50.51 9.65
C GLY A 601 68.95 49.54 10.84
N GLY A 602 68.48 48.32 10.58
CA GLY A 602 69.03 47.11 11.20
C GLY A 602 68.12 46.30 12.13
N GLN A 603 68.10 44.99 11.86
CA GLN A 603 67.78 43.82 12.71
C GLN A 603 66.28 43.48 12.93
N GLN A 604 65.75 42.35 12.44
CA GLN A 604 65.95 40.91 12.78
C GLN A 604 65.22 40.43 14.05
N ARG A 605 64.36 39.41 13.83
CA ARG A 605 63.69 38.46 14.76
C ARG A 605 62.57 39.09 15.62
N ALA A 606 61.40 38.47 15.81
CA ALA A 606 60.98 37.06 15.72
C ALA A 606 59.64 36.90 14.97
#